data_AF-A0A948PRN7-F1
#
_entry.id   AF-A0A948PRN7-F1
#
_cell.length_a   1.000
_cell.length_b   1.000
_cell.length_c   1.000
_cell.angle_alpha   90.00
_cell.angle_beta   90.00
_cell.angle_gamma   90.00
#
_symmetry.space_group_name_H-M   'P 1'
#
loop_
_entity.id
_entity.type
_entity.pdbx_description
1 polymer ?
#
loop_
_entity_poly.entity_id
_entity_poly.type
_entity_poly.pdbx_seq_one_letter_code
_entity_poly.pdbx_strand_id
1 'polypeptide(L)' 'MFLIDSILLAPLKGVVWLGEKLNEVADKELNDDGLIKQELMELQLRFELDEISEQEYNEKEKELLDRLDAITKSKER' A
#
# COMPACT_ATOMS: atom_id res chain seq x y z
N MET A 1 -15.34 2.35 25.20
CA MET A 1 -13.94 2.80 25.09
C MET A 1 -13.28 1.97 24.01
N PHE A 2 -13.17 2.48 22.78
CA PHE A 2 -12.41 1.86 21.69
C PHE A 2 -12.21 2.91 20.57
N LEU A 3 -11.42 3.93 20.88
CA LEU A 3 -10.97 4.93 19.88
C LEU A 3 -9.62 4.54 19.25
N ILE A 4 -9.14 3.32 19.55
CA ILE A 4 -7.83 2.80 19.14
C ILE A 4 -7.93 1.97 17.84
N ASP A 5 -9.06 1.32 17.57
CA ASP A 5 -9.25 0.53 16.35
C ASP A 5 -9.27 1.41 15.09
N SER A 6 -9.78 2.65 15.21
CA SER A 6 -9.88 3.58 14.08
C SER A 6 -8.54 4.18 13.66
N ILE A 7 -7.52 4.13 14.51
CA ILE A 7 -6.17 4.67 14.23
C ILE A 7 -5.29 3.58 13.60
N LEU A 8 -5.49 2.31 13.94
CA LEU A 8 -4.85 1.20 13.25
C LEU A 8 -5.38 0.99 11.82
N LEU A 9 -6.63 1.42 11.57
CA LEU A 9 -7.25 1.51 10.24
C LEU A 9 -7.02 2.86 9.55
N ALA A 10 -6.23 3.75 10.16
CA ALA A 10 -5.80 5.02 9.57
C ALA A 10 -4.49 5.02 8.74
N PRO A 11 -3.93 3.90 8.21
CA PRO A 11 -2.89 4.01 7.17
C PRO A 11 -3.49 4.36 5.80
N LEU A 12 -4.81 4.18 5.62
CA LEU A 12 -5.50 4.36 4.33
C LEU A 12 -5.39 5.78 3.76
N LYS A 13 -5.25 6.81 4.62
CA LYS A 13 -5.04 8.20 4.13
C LYS A 13 -3.59 8.51 3.79
N GLY A 14 -2.63 7.75 4.31
CA GLY A 14 -1.20 7.95 4.03
C GLY A 14 -0.78 7.37 2.68
N VAL A 15 -1.30 6.19 2.33
CA VAL A 15 -0.95 5.49 1.09
C VAL A 15 -1.64 6.10 -0.14
N VAL A 16 -2.92 6.52 -0.03
CA VAL A 16 -3.62 7.20 -1.12
C VAL A 16 -3.02 8.58 -1.42
N TRP A 17 -2.57 9.31 -0.39
CA TRP A 17 -1.83 10.57 -0.56
C TRP A 17 -0.47 10.37 -1.27
N LEU A 18 0.19 9.23 -1.05
CA LEU A 18 1.38 8.84 -1.80
C LEU A 18 1.04 8.38 -3.23
N GLY A 19 -0.05 7.65 -3.41
CA GLY A 19 -0.53 7.12 -4.69
C GLY A 19 -0.97 8.20 -5.68
N GLU A 20 -1.71 9.23 -5.23
CA GLU A 20 -2.08 10.37 -6.07
C GLU A 20 -0.86 11.16 -6.55
N LYS A 21 0.23 11.18 -5.76
CA LYS A 21 1.51 11.76 -6.20
C LYS A 21 2.34 10.85 -7.10
N LEU A 22 2.15 9.53 -7.01
CA LEU A 22 2.85 8.52 -7.81
C LEU A 22 2.20 8.26 -9.16
N ASN A 23 0.90 8.51 -9.32
CA ASN A 23 0.19 8.33 -10.59
C ASN A 23 0.74 9.22 -11.73
N GLU A 24 1.39 10.35 -11.40
CA GLU A 24 2.10 11.18 -12.38
C GLU A 24 3.55 10.73 -12.66
N VAL A 25 4.11 9.80 -11.88
CA VAL A 25 5.55 9.43 -11.93
C VAL A 25 5.79 7.95 -12.29
N ALA A 26 4.80 7.07 -12.08
CA ALA A 26 4.92 5.63 -12.35
C ALA A 26 5.15 5.27 -13.83
N ASP A 27 4.85 6.18 -14.76
CA ASP A 27 5.18 6.02 -16.19
C ASP A 27 6.70 6.09 -16.50
N LYS A 28 7.57 6.41 -15.53
CA LYS A 28 8.98 6.70 -15.82
C LYS A 28 10.07 5.83 -15.19
N GLU A 29 9.80 5.02 -14.17
CA GLU A 29 10.86 4.27 -13.48
C GLU A 29 10.41 2.83 -13.17
N LEU A 30 10.90 1.86 -13.97
CA LEU A 30 10.74 0.41 -13.74
C LEU A 30 11.61 -0.06 -12.56
N ASN A 31 11.29 0.41 -11.35
CA ASN A 31 11.98 0.00 -10.14
C ASN A 31 11.13 -0.97 -9.32
N ASP A 32 11.77 -1.85 -8.54
CA ASP A 32 11.08 -2.86 -7.72
C ASP A 32 10.06 -2.25 -6.73
N ASP A 33 10.31 -1.04 -6.24
CA ASP A 33 9.35 -0.33 -5.38
C ASP A 33 8.11 0.16 -6.14
N GLY A 34 8.24 0.45 -7.44
CA GLY A 34 7.12 0.79 -8.33
C GLY A 34 6.17 -0.37 -8.54
N LEU A 35 6.71 -1.58 -8.72
CA LEU A 35 5.90 -2.80 -8.84
C LEU A 35 5.07 -3.07 -7.58
N ILE A 36 5.67 -2.93 -6.40
CA ILE A 36 4.94 -3.12 -5.13
C ILE A 36 3.85 -2.06 -4.92
N LYS A 37 4.11 -0.81 -5.32
CA LYS A 37 3.09 0.25 -5.28
C LYS A 37 1.91 -0.04 -6.21
N GLN A 38 2.16 -0.65 -7.36
CA GLN A 38 1.11 -1.10 -8.26
C GLN A 38 0.31 -2.27 -7.66
N GLU A 39 0.98 -3.25 -7.04
CA GLU A 39 0.34 -4.37 -6.33
C GLU A 39 -0.57 -3.87 -5.18
N LEU A 40 -0.14 -2.84 -4.44
CA LEU A 40 -0.96 -2.20 -3.39
C LEU A 40 -2.22 -1.54 -3.96
N MET A 41 -2.10 -0.87 -5.12
CA MET A 41 -3.23 -0.21 -5.76
C MET A 41 -4.25 -1.22 -6.29
N GLU A 42 -3.78 -2.35 -6.85
CA GLU A 42 -4.65 -3.45 -7.27
C GLU A 42 -5.36 -4.09 -6.06
N LEU A 43 -4.64 -4.30 -4.96
CA LEU A 43 -5.21 -4.85 -3.73
C LEU A 43 -6.34 -3.96 -3.17
N GLN A 44 -6.13 -2.64 -3.16
CA GLN A 44 -7.12 -1.63 -2.78
C GLN A 44 -8.37 -1.73 -3.67
N LEU A 45 -8.20 -1.78 -4.99
CA LEU A 45 -9.32 -1.89 -5.93
C LEU A 45 -10.14 -3.16 -5.69
N ARG A 46 -9.48 -4.30 -5.47
CA ARG A 46 -10.15 -5.58 -5.20
C ARG A 46 -10.95 -5.54 -3.90
N PHE A 47 -10.45 -4.85 -2.89
CA PHE A 47 -11.20 -4.62 -1.65
C PHE A 47 -12.40 -3.70 -1.88
N GLU A 48 -12.24 -2.61 -2.64
CA GLU A 48 -13.32 -1.69 -2.98
C GLU A 48 -14.42 -2.34 -3.84
N LEU A 49 -14.08 -3.36 -4.62
CA LEU A 49 -15.02 -4.16 -5.42
C LEU A 49 -15.64 -5.33 -4.62
N ASP A 50 -15.41 -5.40 -3.30
CA ASP A 50 -15.83 -6.49 -2.41
C ASP A 50 -15.35 -7.89 -2.88
N GLU A 51 -14.27 -7.96 -3.67
CA GLU A 51 -13.70 -9.23 -4.16
C GLU A 51 -12.88 -9.95 -3.09
N ILE A 52 -12.40 -9.21 -2.08
CA ILE A 52 -11.64 -9.72 -0.94
C ILE A 52 -12.20 -9.16 0.37
N SER A 53 -12.05 -9.92 1.44
CA SER A 53 -12.44 -9.46 2.78
C SER A 53 -11.47 -8.43 3.34
N GLU A 54 -11.92 -7.63 4.29
CA GLU A 54 -11.05 -6.69 5.04
C GLU A 54 -9.87 -7.40 5.71
N GLN A 55 -10.08 -8.60 6.25
CA GLN A 55 -9.00 -9.39 6.85
C GLN A 55 -7.95 -9.77 5.79
N GLU A 56 -8.38 -10.25 4.63
CA GLU A 56 -7.48 -10.61 3.53
C GLU A 56 -6.74 -9.39 2.97
N TYR A 57 -7.42 -8.25 2.86
CA TYR A 57 -6.81 -6.98 2.50
C TYR A 57 -5.68 -6.62 3.48
N ASN A 58 -5.97 -6.60 4.78
CA ASN A 58 -4.99 -6.21 5.81
C ASN A 58 -3.77 -7.15 5.85
N GLU A 59 -3.97 -8.45 5.70
CA GLU A 59 -2.88 -9.43 5.67
C GLU A 59 -1.95 -9.19 4.47
N LYS A 60 -2.52 -9.00 3.28
CA LYS A 60 -1.76 -8.76 2.04
C LYS A 60 -1.12 -7.37 2.00
N GLU A 61 -1.82 -6.34 2.47
CA GLU A 61 -1.32 -4.97 2.52
C GLU A 61 -0.06 -4.91 3.38
N LYS A 62 -0.08 -5.55 4.56
CA LYS A 62 1.07 -5.63 5.44
C LYS A 62 2.28 -6.29 4.77
N GLU A 63 2.08 -7.41 4.09
CA GLU A 63 3.15 -8.10 3.37
C GLU A 63 3.80 -7.21 2.31
N LEU A 64 2.98 -6.51 1.53
CA LEU A 64 3.44 -5.59 0.50
C LEU A 64 4.20 -4.40 1.09
N LEU A 65 3.72 -3.82 2.18
CA LEU A 65 4.41 -2.73 2.88
C LEU A 65 5.73 -3.17 3.51
N ASP A 66 5.79 -4.37 4.10
CA ASP A 66 7.03 -4.94 4.65
C ASP A 66 8.09 -5.14 3.53
N ARG A 67 7.66 -5.60 2.34
CA ARG A 67 8.53 -5.72 1.16
C ARG A 67 9.02 -4.35 0.69
N LEU A 68 8.14 -3.34 0.66
CA LEU A 68 8.48 -1.98 0.25
C LEU A 68 9.52 -1.34 1.18
N ASP A 69 9.36 -1.54 2.49
CA ASP A 69 10.29 -1.06 3.52
C ASP A 69 11.68 -1.72 3.37
N ALA A 70 11.72 -3.04 3.14
CA ALA A 70 12.97 -3.75 2.90
C ALA A 70 13.74 -3.21 1.68
N ILE A 71 13.04 -2.95 0.58
CA ILE A 71 13.64 -2.40 -0.65
C ILE A 71 14.11 -0.96 -0.42
N THR A 72 13.28 -0.12 0.19
CA THR A 72 13.62 1.28 0.47
C THR A 72 14.87 1.38 1.34
N LYS A 73 14.94 0.59 2.43
CA LYS A 73 16.12 0.52 3.31
C LYS A 73 17.38 0.03 2.61
N SER A 74 17.24 -0.85 1.61
CA SER A 74 18.38 -1.33 0.84
C SER A 74 18.97 -0.27 -0.10
N LYS A 75 18.13 0.65 -0.61
CA LYS A 75 18.54 1.75 -1.49
C LYS A 75 19.19 2.92 -0.73
N GLU A 76 18.91 3.04 0.58
CA GLU A 76 19.47 4.08 1.44
C GLU A 76 20.87 3.74 2.01
N ARG A 77 21.41 2.54 1.76
CA ARG A 77 22.77 2.12 2.15
C ARG A 77 23.78 2.25 1.01
#